data_AF-A0A1A6GH41-F1
#
_entry.id   AF-A0A1A6GH41-F1
#
_cell.length_a   1.000
_cell.length_b   1.000
_cell.length_c   1.000
_cell.angle_alpha   90.00
_cell.angle_beta   90.00
_cell.angle_gamma   90.00
#
_symmetry.space_group_name_H-M   'P 1'
#
loop_
_entity.id
_entity.type
_entity.pdbx_description
1 polymer ?
#
loop_
_entity_poly.entity_id
_entity_poly.type
_entity_poly.pdbx_seq_one_letter_code
_entity_poly.pdbx_strand_id
1 'polypeptide(L)'
;MQNPRYKVARVGKPVNLSCSQNLNHNTMYWYQQKPNQGPKFLLYYYDTTLNRETDTSDNFQSSRPNTSFCSLDIRSAGLGDSA
;
A
#
# COMPACT_ATOMS: atom_id res chain seq x y z
N MET A 1 -6.42 4.73 -8.69
CA MET A 1 -6.14 6.05 -8.11
C MET A 1 -6.00 5.91 -6.61
N GLN A 2 -4.83 6.25 -6.08
CA GLN A 2 -4.61 6.25 -4.63
C GLN A 2 -5.41 7.38 -3.95
N ASN A 3 -6.00 7.08 -2.81
CA ASN A 3 -6.68 8.03 -1.93
C ASN A 3 -6.36 7.71 -0.46
N PRO A 4 -5.93 8.70 0.34
CA PRO A 4 -5.60 10.07 -0.06
C PRO A 4 -4.30 10.15 -0.89
N ARG A 5 -4.13 11.26 -1.62
CA ARG A 5 -2.89 11.54 -2.37
C ARG A 5 -1.71 11.84 -1.46
N TYR A 6 -1.96 12.46 -0.30
CA TYR A 6 -0.97 12.69 0.75
C TYR A 6 -1.62 12.42 2.11
N LYS A 7 -0.83 11.89 3.06
CA LYS A 7 -1.27 11.68 4.43
C LYS A 7 -0.13 12.03 5.38
N VAL A 8 -0.41 12.94 6.30
CA VAL A 8 0.49 13.24 7.42
C VAL A 8 -0.07 12.57 8.67
N ALA A 9 0.78 11.84 9.38
CA ALA A 9 0.43 11.15 10.60
C ALA A 9 1.54 11.33 11.65
N ARG A 10 1.15 11.25 12.93
CA ARG A 10 2.13 11.17 14.03
C ARG A 10 2.70 9.76 14.09
N VAL A 11 3.94 9.66 14.55
CA VAL A 11 4.57 8.36 14.85
C VAL A 11 3.67 7.55 15.79
N GLY A 12 3.56 6.24 15.55
CA GLY A 12 2.73 5.35 16.37
C GLY A 12 1.25 5.34 16.00
N LYS A 13 0.80 6.23 15.07
CA LYS A 13 -0.60 6.27 14.65
C LYS A 13 -0.82 5.42 13.39
N PRO A 14 -1.99 4.78 13.26
CA PRO A 14 -2.32 4.02 12.07
C PRO A 14 -2.52 4.96 10.88
N VAL A 15 -2.19 4.45 9.70
CA VAL A 15 -2.41 5.12 8.42
C VAL A 15 -3.16 4.17 7.50
N ASN A 16 -4.28 4.64 6.95
CA ASN A 16 -5.01 3.93 5.91
C ASN A 16 -4.86 4.67 4.58
N LEU A 17 -4.47 3.91 3.57
CA LEU A 17 -4.44 4.30 2.17
C LEU A 17 -5.36 3.35 1.40
N SER A 18 -5.96 3.85 0.34
CA SER A 18 -6.81 3.07 -0.55
C SER A 18 -6.42 3.36 -2.00
N CYS A 19 -6.75 2.44 -2.89
CA CYS A 19 -6.63 2.61 -4.32
C CYS A 19 -7.88 2.02 -4.98
N SER A 20 -8.51 2.80 -5.86
CA SER A 20 -9.66 2.36 -6.66
C SER A 20 -9.37 2.38 -8.15
N GLN A 21 -9.97 1.48 -8.92
CA GLN A 21 -9.78 1.41 -10.36
C GLN A 21 -11.06 0.92 -11.06
N ASN A 22 -11.27 1.39 -12.29
CA ASN A 22 -12.40 1.03 -13.16
C ASN A 22 -11.94 0.51 -14.54
N LEU A 23 -10.68 0.09 -14.63
CA LEU A 23 -10.00 -0.41 -15.82
C LEU A 23 -10.09 -1.93 -15.95
N ASN A 24 -10.79 -2.59 -15.04
CA ASN A 24 -10.92 -4.05 -14.97
C ASN A 24 -9.56 -4.77 -14.91
N HIS A 25 -8.56 -4.16 -14.26
CA HIS A 25 -7.28 -4.80 -14.03
C HIS A 25 -7.36 -5.87 -12.94
N ASN A 26 -6.94 -7.08 -13.27
CA ASN A 26 -6.85 -8.19 -12.32
C ASN A 26 -5.74 -7.96 -11.29
N THR A 27 -4.79 -7.07 -11.55
CA THR A 27 -3.64 -6.86 -10.66
C THR A 27 -3.58 -5.44 -10.12
N MET A 28 -3.29 -5.29 -8.83
CA MET A 28 -3.01 -4.00 -8.18
C MET A 28 -1.76 -4.12 -7.31
N TYR A 29 -0.90 -3.11 -7.37
CA TYR A 29 0.40 -3.10 -6.73
C TYR A 29 0.50 -1.97 -5.71
N TRP A 30 1.26 -2.19 -4.64
CA TRP A 30 1.73 -1.17 -3.73
C TRP A 30 3.26 -1.09 -3.79
N TYR A 31 3.74 0.14 -3.94
CA TYR A 31 5.16 0.48 -3.93
C TYR A 31 5.39 1.55 -2.86
N GLN A 32 6.58 1.54 -2.27
CA GLN A 32 7.09 2.64 -1.46
C GLN A 32 8.19 3.34 -2.25
N GLN A 33 8.07 4.65 -2.46
CA GLN A 33 9.10 5.42 -3.15
C GLN A 33 9.59 6.54 -2.25
N LYS A 34 10.79 6.39 -1.69
CA LYS A 34 11.41 7.43 -0.87
C LYS A 34 12.02 8.53 -1.74
N PRO A 35 12.19 9.76 -1.21
CA PRO A 35 12.88 10.83 -1.93
C PRO A 35 14.24 10.37 -2.47
N ASN A 36 14.51 10.64 -3.74
CA ASN A 36 15.74 10.27 -4.45
C ASN A 36 16.01 8.75 -4.56
N GLN A 37 14.99 7.90 -4.35
CA GLN A 37 15.09 6.45 -4.53
C GLN A 37 14.12 5.96 -5.62
N GLY A 38 14.44 4.81 -6.21
CA GLY A 38 13.51 4.10 -7.08
C GLY A 38 12.32 3.53 -6.30
N PRO A 39 11.21 3.19 -6.98
CA PRO A 39 10.10 2.49 -6.33
C PRO A 39 10.55 1.14 -5.77
N LYS A 40 10.38 0.95 -4.46
CA LYS A 40 10.53 -0.35 -3.79
C LYS A 40 9.19 -1.09 -3.83
N PHE A 41 9.19 -2.28 -4.41
CA PHE A 41 8.01 -3.15 -4.41
C PHE A 41 7.69 -3.63 -2.98
N LEU A 42 6.43 -3.55 -2.58
CA LEU A 42 5.95 -4.07 -1.30
C LEU A 42 5.12 -5.34 -1.50
N LEU A 43 4.02 -5.21 -2.26
CA LEU A 43 3.07 -6.29 -2.46
C LEU A 43 2.19 -6.04 -3.68
N TYR A 44 1.58 -7.11 -4.19
CA TYR A 44 0.52 -7.03 -5.17
C TYR A 44 -0.59 -8.02 -4.86
N TYR A 45 -1.76 -7.77 -5.43
CA TYR A 45 -2.82 -8.75 -5.52
C TYR A 45 -3.05 -9.14 -6.96
N TYR A 46 -3.19 -10.44 -7.23
CA TYR A 46 -3.82 -10.96 -8.45
C TYR A 46 -5.23 -11.44 -8.06
N ASP A 47 -6.26 -10.82 -8.64
CA ASP A 47 -7.64 -10.87 -8.15
C ASP A 47 -7.70 -10.56 -6.65
N THR A 48 -8.03 -11.55 -5.81
CA THR A 48 -8.06 -11.44 -4.34
C THR A 48 -6.88 -12.14 -3.66
N THR A 49 -5.94 -12.70 -4.42
CA THR A 49 -4.77 -13.43 -3.92
C THR A 49 -3.60 -12.48 -3.68
N LEU A 50 -3.14 -12.41 -2.43
CA LEU A 50 -2.03 -11.57 -1.99
C LEU A 50 -0.67 -12.22 -2.29
N ASN A 51 0.24 -11.44 -2.85
CA ASN A 51 1.67 -11.76 -2.99
C ASN A 51 2.49 -10.63 -2.37
N ARG A 52 3.33 -10.95 -1.38
CA ARG A 52 4.19 -9.97 -0.68
C ARG A 52 5.64 -10.19 -1.05
N GLU A 53 6.39 -9.10 -1.17
CA GLU A 53 7.84 -9.15 -1.21
C GLU A 53 8.38 -9.63 0.15
N THR A 54 9.45 -10.42 0.12
CA THR A 54 10.01 -11.10 1.30
C THR A 54 10.40 -10.13 2.41
N ASP A 55 10.90 -8.95 2.02
CA ASP A 55 11.39 -7.91 2.94
C ASP A 55 10.31 -6.87 3.32
N THR A 56 9.04 -7.14 3.03
CA THR A 56 7.95 -6.24 3.42
C THR A 56 7.62 -6.41 4.90
N SER A 57 7.66 -5.30 5.64
CA SER A 57 7.34 -5.31 7.07
C SER A 57 5.89 -5.74 7.33
N ASP A 58 5.67 -6.56 8.35
CA ASP A 58 4.35 -6.90 8.88
C ASP A 58 3.56 -5.69 9.42
N ASN A 59 4.19 -4.52 9.52
CA ASN A 59 3.50 -3.27 9.80
C ASN A 59 2.51 -2.90 8.67
N PHE A 60 2.79 -3.34 7.44
CA PHE A 60 1.91 -3.18 6.28
C PHE A 60 0.91 -4.32 6.20
N GLN A 61 -0.36 -3.97 6.35
CA GLN A 61 -1.50 -4.84 6.14
C GLN A 61 -2.24 -4.37 4.89
N SER A 62 -2.88 -5.30 4.18
CA SER A 62 -3.55 -4.96 2.93
C SER A 62 -4.80 -5.81 2.77
N SER A 63 -5.76 -5.28 2.03
CA SER A 63 -6.97 -6.00 1.68
C SER A 63 -7.44 -5.63 0.29
N ARG A 64 -7.86 -6.64 -0.48
CA ARG A 64 -8.47 -6.46 -1.79
C ARG A 64 -9.74 -7.30 -1.88
N PRO A 65 -10.91 -6.73 -1.53
CA PRO A 65 -12.17 -7.46 -1.56
C PRO A 65 -12.66 -7.75 -2.98
N ASN A 66 -12.24 -6.97 -3.98
CA ASN A 66 -12.58 -7.16 -5.38
C ASN A 66 -11.55 -6.48 -6.30
N THR A 67 -11.68 -6.64 -7.62
CA THR A 67 -10.71 -6.09 -8.56
C THR A 67 -10.66 -4.56 -8.54
N SER A 68 -11.75 -3.88 -8.19
CA SER A 68 -11.91 -2.41 -8.24
C SER A 68 -11.33 -1.64 -7.06
N PHE A 69 -11.01 -2.31 -5.93
CA PHE A 69 -10.58 -1.64 -4.70
C PHE A 69 -9.49 -2.41 -3.97
N CYS A 70 -8.44 -1.73 -3.51
CA CYS A 70 -7.38 -2.28 -2.67
C CYS A 70 -6.99 -1.28 -1.57
N SER A 71 -6.82 -1.73 -0.34
CA SER A 71 -6.34 -0.92 0.79
C SER A 71 -4.94 -1.33 1.23
N LEU A 72 -4.22 -0.36 1.80
CA LEU A 72 -2.97 -0.54 2.51
C LEU A 72 -3.07 0.18 3.86
N ASP A 73 -2.91 -0.59 4.92
CA ASP A 73 -2.97 -0.18 6.31
C ASP A 73 -1.58 -0.29 6.93
N ILE A 74 -1.06 0.82 7.43
CA ILE A 74 0.14 0.84 8.26
C ILE A 74 -0.34 0.83 9.70
N ARG A 75 -0.07 -0.25 10.45
CA ARG A 75 -0.57 -0.42 11.84
C ARG A 75 -0.08 0.71 12.75
N SER A 76 1.20 1.05 12.63
CA SER A 76 1.87 2.05 13.45
C SER A 76 2.91 2.78 12.60
N ALA A 77 2.66 4.03 12.22
CA ALA A 77 3.57 4.78 11.37
C ALA A 77 4.92 5.01 12.07
N GLY A 78 6.01 4.62 11.40
CA GLY A 78 7.38 4.94 11.77
C GLY A 78 7.95 6.08 10.91
N LEU A 79 9.04 6.70 11.38
CA LEU A 79 9.75 7.73 10.60
C LEU A 79 10.26 7.19 9.25
N GLY A 80 10.65 5.90 9.23
CA GLY A 80 11.11 5.21 8.02
C GLY A 80 10.03 4.88 6.99
N ASP A 81 8.75 5.07 7.33
CA ASP A 81 7.62 4.77 6.44
C ASP A 81 7.28 5.96 5.53
N SER A 82 7.81 7.15 5.83
CA SER A 82 7.63 8.34 4.99
C SER A 82 8.30 8.14 3.63
N ALA A 83 7.52 8.37 2.57
CA ALA A 83 7.88 8.13 1.18
C ALA A 83 7.21 9.20 0.30
#